data_AF-A0A1H0QNN3-F1
#
_entry.id   AF-A0A1H0QNN3-F1
#
_cell.length_a   1.000
_cell.length_b   1.000
_cell.length_c   1.000
_cell.angle_alpha   90.00
_cell.angle_beta   90.00
_cell.angle_gamma   90.00
#
_symmetry.space_group_name_H-M   'P 1'
#
loop_
_entity.id
_entity.type
_entity.pdbx_description
1 polymer ?
#
loop_
_entity_poly.entity_id
_entity_poly.type
_entity_poly.pdbx_seq_one_letter_code
_entity_poly.pdbx_strand_id
1 'polypeptide(L)' 'MPKIRLTYWWDGHAPGDEVEVDSDTARSLIGRVAVAVEEETRKPTRRPPAPSAE' A
#
# COMPACT_ATOMS: atom_id res chain seq x y z
N MET A 1 -13.44 -5.71 -1.80
CA MET A 1 -12.46 -5.85 -2.91
C MET A 1 -11.25 -5.03 -2.50
N PRO A 2 -10.01 -5.54 -2.58
CA PRO A 2 -8.83 -4.81 -2.11
C PRO A 2 -8.59 -3.50 -2.87
N LYS A 3 -8.17 -2.47 -2.14
CA LYS A 3 -7.77 -1.18 -2.69
C LYS A 3 -6.25 -1.09 -2.80
N ILE A 4 -5.76 -0.75 -3.99
CA ILE A 4 -4.34 -0.62 -4.30
C ILE A 4 -4.04 0.78 -4.84
N ARG A 5 -2.85 1.32 -4.56
CA ARG A 5 -2.35 2.58 -5.12
C ARG A 5 -1.35 2.27 -6.22
N LEU A 6 -1.62 2.75 -7.41
CA LEU A 6 -0.76 2.53 -8.57
C LEU A 6 0.56 3.29 -8.41
N THR A 7 1.66 2.66 -8.80
CA THR A 7 2.98 3.29 -8.87
C THR A 7 3.39 3.59 -10.31
N TYR A 8 2.67 3.02 -11.28
CA TYR A 8 2.83 3.25 -12.72
C TYR A 8 1.46 3.34 -13.40
N TRP A 9 1.43 3.84 -14.64
CA TRP A 9 0.23 3.87 -15.46
C TRP A 9 -0.30 2.46 -15.72
N TRP A 10 -1.57 2.21 -15.41
CA TRP A 10 -2.23 0.92 -15.61
C TRP A 10 -3.73 1.12 -15.81
N ASP A 11 -4.31 0.43 -16.79
CA ASP A 11 -5.75 0.43 -17.07
C ASP A 11 -6.38 1.83 -17.23
N GLY A 12 -5.63 2.78 -17.81
CA GLY A 12 -6.10 4.17 -17.98
C GLY A 12 -6.01 5.03 -16.72
N HIS A 13 -5.50 4.49 -15.61
CA HIS A 13 -5.21 5.21 -14.38
C HIS A 13 -3.74 5.63 -14.29
N ALA A 14 -3.51 6.79 -13.69
CA ALA A 14 -2.18 7.35 -13.53
C ALA A 14 -1.49 6.81 -12.27
N PRO A 15 -0.15 6.88 -12.20
CA PRO A 15 0.55 6.61 -10.95
C PRO A 15 0.05 7.55 -9.84
N GLY A 16 -0.26 6.98 -8.68
CA GLY A 16 -0.85 7.67 -7.54
C GLY A 16 -2.35 7.47 -7.41
N ASP A 17 -3.05 7.06 -8.47
CA ASP A 17 -4.46 6.69 -8.39
C ASP A 17 -4.66 5.48 -7.49
N GLU A 18 -5.75 5.51 -6.74
CA GLU A 18 -6.18 4.39 -5.92
C GLU A 18 -7.37 3.70 -6.58
N VAL A 19 -7.20 2.43 -6.92
CA VAL A 19 -8.21 1.63 -7.62
C VAL A 19 -8.61 0.43 -6.78
N GLU A 20 -9.89 0.06 -6.85
CA GLU A 20 -10.43 -1.11 -6.17
C GLU A 20 -10.51 -2.27 -7.17
N VAL A 21 -9.82 -3.37 -6.87
CA VAL A 21 -9.70 -4.52 -7.76
C VAL A 21 -10.04 -5.80 -7.01
N ASP A 22 -10.22 -6.91 -7.71
CA ASP A 22 -10.37 -8.21 -7.07
C ASP A 22 -9.06 -8.72 -6.45
N SER A 23 -9.16 -9.74 -5.59
CA SER A 23 -8.02 -10.27 -4.84
C SER A 23 -6.94 -10.92 -5.70
N ASP A 24 -7.30 -11.48 -6.86
CA ASP A 24 -6.35 -12.11 -7.77
C ASP A 24 -5.53 -11.04 -8.50
N THR A 25 -6.23 -10.03 -9.05
CA THR A 25 -5.65 -8.84 -9.66
C THR A 25 -4.74 -8.10 -8.68
N ALA A 26 -5.19 -7.83 -7.46
CA ALA A 26 -4.37 -7.18 -6.43
C ALA A 26 -3.07 -7.94 -6.17
N ARG A 27 -3.13 -9.27 -6.04
CA ARG A 27 -1.95 -10.11 -5.77
C ARG A 27 -0.96 -10.11 -6.93
N SER A 28 -1.42 -9.91 -8.16
CA SER A 28 -0.57 -9.81 -9.35
C SER A 28 0.08 -8.42 -9.50
N LEU A 29 -0.62 -7.35 -9.11
CA LEU A 29 -0.17 -5.96 -9.29
C LEU A 29 0.68 -5.43 -8.13
N ILE A 30 0.37 -5.83 -6.89
CA ILE A 30 1.09 -5.39 -5.69
C ILE A 30 2.56 -5.84 -5.78
N GLY A 31 3.49 -4.90 -5.59
CA GLY A 31 4.93 -5.14 -5.67
C GLY A 31 5.51 -5.10 -7.08
N ARG A 32 4.67 -5.00 -8.12
CA ARG A 32 5.09 -4.75 -9.50
C ARG A 32 4.75 -3.33 -9.95
N VAL A 33 3.46 -3.00 -9.93
CA VAL A 33 2.93 -1.72 -10.44
C VAL A 33 1.97 -1.02 -9.49
N ALA A 34 1.77 -1.59 -8.30
CA ALA A 34 0.93 -1.01 -7.26
C ALA A 34 1.45 -1.36 -5.86
N VAL A 35 0.91 -0.68 -4.85
CA VAL A 35 1.08 -0.98 -3.42
C VAL A 35 -0.28 -1.14 -2.76
N ALA A 36 -0.39 -1.97 -1.72
CA ALA A 36 -1.64 -2.11 -0.97
C ALA A 36 -1.93 -0.84 -0.15
N VAL A 37 -3.14 -0.29 -0.26
CA VAL A 37 -3.53 0.92 0.49
C VAL A 37 -3.83 0.59 1.95
N GLU A 38 -4.43 -0.58 2.22
CA GLU A 38 -4.73 -1.01 3.60
C GLU A 38 -3.47 -1.25 4.45
N GLU A 39 -2.31 -1.41 3.82
CA GLU A 39 -1.03 -1.57 4.52
C GLU A 39 -0.43 -0.22 5.00
N GLU A 40 -0.82 0.91 4.42
CA GLU A 40 -0.30 2.23 4.84
C GLU A 40 -0.81 2.60 6.25
N THR A 41 -2.01 2.15 6.63
CA THR A 41 -2.59 2.38 7.98
C THR A 41 -1.99 1.46 9.06
N ARG A 42 -1.25 0.41 8.67
CA ARG A 42 -0.64 -0.57 9.60
C ARG A 42 0.87 -0.51 9.66
N LYS A 43 1.51 0.61 9.32
CA LYS A 43 2.82 0.90 9.92
C LYS A 43 2.56 1.30 11.38
N PRO A 44 2.89 0.48 12.40
CA PRO A 44 3.18 1.06 13.69
C PRO A 44 4.36 1.99 13.43
N THR A 45 4.13 3.30 13.57
CA THR A 45 5.21 4.23 13.83
C THR A 45 5.98 3.59 14.97
N ARG A 46 7.15 3.03 14.65
CA ARG A 46 8.07 2.41 15.59
C ARG A 46 8.35 3.46 16.65
N ARG A 47 7.61 3.40 17.77
CA ARG A 47 7.89 4.20 18.95
C ARG A 47 9.31 3.81 19.34
N PRO A 48 10.32 4.69 19.25
CA PRO A 48 11.60 4.35 19.84
C PRO A 48 11.32 4.03 21.33
N PRO A 49 11.86 2.93 21.89
CA PRO A 49 11.77 2.73 23.32
C PRO A 49 12.39 3.97 23.96
N ALA A 50 11.63 4.66 24.81
CA ALA A 50 12.22 5.70 25.64
C ALA A 50 13.37 5.04 26.41
N PRO A 51 14.62 5.55 26.32
CA PRO A 51 15.64 5.08 27.23
C PRO A 51 15.18 5.43 28.64
N SER A 52 15.07 4.39 29.47
CA SER A 52 14.75 4.48 30.89
C SER A 52 15.60 5.57 31.54
N ALA A 53 14.95 6.48 32.26
CA ALA A 53 15.65 7.35 33.18
C ALA A 53 16.16 6.51 34.36
N GLU A 54 17.41 6.76 34.68
CA GLU A 54 18.28 6.18 35.71
C GLU A 54 17.69 6.24 37.13
#